data_AF-A0A9X3RZ90-F1
#
_entry.id   AF-A0A9X3RZ90-F1
#
_cell.length_a   1.000
_cell.length_b   1.000
_cell.length_c   1.000
_cell.angle_alpha   90.00
_cell.angle_beta   90.00
_cell.angle_gamma   90.00
#
_symmetry.space_group_name_H-M   'P 1'
#
loop_
_entity.id
_entity.type
_entity.pdbx_description
1 polymer ?
#
loop_
_entity_poly.entity_id
_entity_poly.type
_entity_poly.pdbx_seq_one_letter_code
_entity_poly.pdbx_strand_id
1 'polypeptide(L)' 'MITEVERRALAPYCAGCGKPVREGEHARCLRPLDPPRFCADCGRKLAVQVLPTGYEATCVRCP' A
#
# COMPACT_ATOMS: atom_id res chain seq x y z
N MET A 1 -3.88 21.54 1.97
CA MET A 1 -3.53 20.54 0.94
C MET A 1 -2.54 19.59 1.61
N ILE A 2 -2.88 18.31 1.77
CA ILE A 2 -1.98 17.33 2.42
C ILE A 2 -1.07 16.68 1.37
N THR A 3 0.15 16.36 1.77
CA THR A 3 1.16 15.64 0.99
C THR A 3 0.79 14.17 0.76
N GLU A 4 1.47 13.51 -0.17
CA GLU A 4 1.24 12.09 -0.46
C GLU A 4 1.66 11.17 0.71
N VAL A 5 2.64 11.60 1.50
CA VAL A 5 3.05 10.92 2.73
C VAL A 5 1.93 10.97 3.78
N GLU A 6 1.33 12.15 3.99
CA GLU A 6 0.19 12.31 4.90
C GLU A 6 -1.04 11.54 4.41
N ARG A 7 -1.28 11.50 3.10
CA ARG A 7 -2.37 10.70 2.51
C ARG A 7 -2.19 9.20 2.78
N ARG A 8 -0.97 8.67 2.63
CA ARG A 8 -0.67 7.26 2.95
C ARG A 8 -0.82 6.94 4.42
N ALA A 9 -0.49 7.87 5.33
CA ALA A 9 -0.67 7.67 6.77
C ALA A 9 -2.14 7.54 7.18
N LEU A 10 -3.06 8.14 6.42
CA LEU A 10 -4.50 8.09 6.64
C LEU A 10 -5.20 6.92 5.92
N ALA A 11 -4.44 6.06 5.24
CA ALA A 11 -5.03 5.02 4.42
C ALA A 11 -5.83 3.98 5.23
N PRO A 12 -7.03 3.57 4.80
CA PRO A 12 -7.87 2.65 5.56
C PRO A 12 -7.38 1.20 5.58
N TYR A 13 -6.50 0.79 4.66
CA TYR A 13 -5.97 -0.57 4.56
C TYR A 13 -4.45 -0.62 4.55
N CYS A 14 -3.90 -1.69 5.14
CA CYS A 14 -2.47 -1.95 5.18
C CYS A 14 -1.96 -2.40 3.80
N ALA A 15 -1.00 -1.65 3.23
CA ALA A 15 -0.43 -1.95 1.91
C ALA A 15 0.37 -3.27 1.85
N GLY A 16 0.76 -3.82 3.01
CA GLY A 16 1.50 -5.08 3.11
C GLY A 16 0.61 -6.33 3.08
N CYS A 17 -0.51 -6.31 3.82
CA CYS A 17 -1.37 -7.49 4.01
C CYS A 17 -2.82 -7.33 3.51
N GLY A 18 -3.26 -6.11 3.21
CA GLY A 18 -4.61 -5.81 2.69
C GLY A 18 -5.71 -5.72 3.73
N LYS A 19 -5.42 -5.93 5.02
CA LYS A 19 -6.39 -5.80 6.11
C LYS A 19 -6.62 -4.33 6.50
N PRO A 20 -7.79 -3.99 7.10
CA PRO A 20 -8.01 -2.65 7.64
C PRO A 20 -6.91 -2.27 8.65
N VAL A 21 -6.40 -1.03 8.58
CA VAL A 21 -5.31 -0.58 9.48
C VAL A 21 -5.71 -0.59 10.96
N ARG A 22 -7.01 -0.51 11.24
CA ARG A 22 -7.58 -0.61 12.59
C ARG A 22 -7.61 -2.03 13.16
N GLU A 23 -7.33 -3.05 12.36
CA GLU A 23 -7.33 -4.46 12.79
C GLU A 23 -5.91 -4.95 13.03
N GLY A 24 -5.50 -5.04 14.30
CA GLY A 24 -4.20 -5.61 14.67
C GLY A 24 -3.01 -4.70 14.42
N GLU A 25 -1.81 -5.24 14.66
CA GLU A 25 -0.54 -4.53 14.53
C GLU A 25 0.09 -4.78 13.15
N HIS A 26 0.61 -3.73 12.52
CA HIS A 26 1.06 -3.76 11.11
C HIS A 26 2.50 -3.31 10.89
N ALA A 27 3.29 -3.04 11.94
CA ALA A 27 4.63 -2.46 11.76
C ALA A 27 5.59 -3.36 10.97
N ARG A 28 5.29 -4.66 10.88
CA ARG A 28 6.06 -5.65 10.12
C ARG A 28 5.48 -6.03 8.76
N CYS A 29 4.31 -5.49 8.38
CA CYS A 29 3.63 -5.90 7.15
C CYS A 29 4.31 -5.40 5.87
N LEU A 30 5.00 -4.26 5.93
CA LEU A 30 5.69 -3.67 4.79
C LEU A 30 7.11 -3.27 5.22
N ARG A 31 8.11 -3.90 4.61
CA ARG A 31 9.53 -3.59 4.87
C ARG A 31 10.00 -2.53 3.88
N PRO A 32 11.06 -1.77 4.19
CA PRO A 32 11.49 -0.62 3.37
C PRO A 32 11.73 -0.93 1.89
N LEU A 33 12.18 -2.14 1.56
CA LEU A 33 12.47 -2.57 0.19
C LEU A 33 11.34 -3.37 -0.47
N ASP A 34 10.27 -3.69 0.27
CA ASP A 34 9.15 -4.43 -0.28
C ASP A 34 8.21 -3.46 -1.03
N PRO A 35 7.80 -3.77 -2.27
CA PRO A 35 6.73 -3.04 -2.92
C PRO A 35 5.40 -3.24 -2.17
N PRO A 36 4.47 -2.26 -2.23
CA PRO A 36 3.12 -2.43 -1.70
C PRO A 36 2.42 -3.55 -2.48
N ARG A 37 1.79 -4.47 -1.76
CA ARG A 37 1.12 -5.63 -2.35
C ARG A 37 -0.39 -5.41 -2.49
N PHE A 38 -0.93 -4.49 -1.70
CA PHE A 38 -2.34 -4.17 -1.62
C PHE A 38 -2.58 -2.67 -1.71
N CYS A 39 -3.70 -2.28 -2.31
CA CYS A 39 -4.18 -0.92 -2.37
C CYS A 39 -4.54 -0.43 -0.98
N ALA A 40 -3.99 0.71 -0.60
CA ALA A 40 -4.20 1.30 0.72
C ALA A 40 -5.66 1.82 0.88
N ASP A 41 -6.36 2.07 -0.23
CA ASP A 41 -7.74 2.59 -0.24
C ASP A 41 -8.82 1.50 -0.23
N CYS A 42 -8.60 0.37 -0.93
CA CYS A 42 -9.62 -0.68 -1.07
C CYS A 42 -9.19 -2.08 -0.59
N GLY A 43 -7.94 -2.25 -0.17
CA GLY A 43 -7.39 -3.53 0.33
C GLY A 43 -7.21 -4.63 -0.72
N ARG A 44 -7.42 -4.34 -2.02
CA ARG A 44 -7.24 -5.31 -3.11
C ARG A 44 -5.79 -5.37 -3.60
N LYS A 45 -5.37 -6.51 -4.14
CA LYS A 45 -4.02 -6.69 -4.68
C LYS A 45 -3.72 -5.68 -5.79
N LEU A 46 -2.52 -5.13 -5.77
CA LEU A 46 -2.00 -4.25 -6.81
C LEU A 46 -1.43 -5.08 -7.96
N ALA A 47 -1.49 -4.53 -9.17
CA ALA A 47 -0.60 -4.94 -10.25
C ALA A 47 0.75 -4.27 -9.98
N VAL A 48 1.76 -5.07 -9.62
CA VAL A 48 3.09 -4.58 -9.28
C VAL A 48 4.07 -4.99 -10.36
N GLN A 49 4.78 -4.02 -10.92
CA GLN A 49 5.94 -4.24 -11.77
C GLN A 49 7.20 -3.86 -10.99
N VAL A 50 8.09 -4.83 -10.78
CA VAL A 50 9.41 -4.57 -10.22
C VAL A 50 10.34 -4.11 -11.34
N LEU A 51 11.08 -3.04 -11.10
CA LEU A 51 12.05 -2.44 -12.02
C LEU A 51 13.46 -2.51 -11.41
N PRO A 52 14.54 -2.39 -12.20
CA PRO A 52 15.90 -2.43 -11.67
C PRO A 52 16.18 -1.39 -10.57
N THR A 53 15.50 -0.24 -10.61
CA THR A 53 15.70 0.88 -9.66
C THR A 53 14.51 1.12 -8.74
N GLY A 54 13.48 0.25 -8.75
CA GLY A 54 12.29 0.46 -7.95
C GLY A 54 11.11 -0.42 -8.36
N TYR A 55 9.91 0.14 -8.28
CA TYR A 55 8.69 -0.53 -8.70
C TYR A 55 7.61 0.47 -9.09
N GLU A 56 6.70 0.01 -9.94
CA GLU A 56 5.41 0.66 -10.21
C GLU A 56 4.31 -0.23 -9.64
N ALA A 57 3.29 0.38 -9.03
CA ALA A 57 2.19 -0.37 -8.41
C ALA A 57 0.86 0.35 -8.66
N THR A 58 -0.02 -0.30 -9.41
CA THR A 58 -1.29 0.28 -9.84
C THR A 58 -2.46 -0.54 -9.32
N CYS A 59 -3.47 0.14 -8.76
CA CYS A 59 -4.72 -0.51 -8.40
C CYS A 59 -5.61 -0.59 -9.64
N VAL A 60 -6.07 -1.80 -9.98
CA VAL A 60 -6.96 -2.01 -11.14
C VAL A 60 -8.44 -1.72 -10.82
N ARG A 61 -8.75 -1.33 -9.58
CA ARG A 61 -10.12 -1.13 -9.07
C ARG A 61 -10.42 0.32 -8.71
N CYS A 62 -9.43 1.03 -8.18
CA CYS A 62 -9.56 2.44 -7.87
C CYS A 62 -9.23 3.26 -9.12
N PRO A 63 -9.99 4.35 -9.39
CA PRO A 63 -9.66 5.30 -10.44
C PRO A 63 -8.42 6.13 -10.10
#